data_AF-A0A8J9SSK5-F1
#
_entry.id   AF-A0A8J9SSK5-F1
#
_cell.length_a   1.000
_cell.length_b   1.000
_cell.length_c   1.000
_cell.angle_alpha   90.00
_cell.angle_beta   90.00
_cell.angle_gamma   90.00
#
_symmetry.space_group_name_H-M   'P 1'
#
loop_
_entity.id
_entity.type
_entity.pdbx_description
1 polymer ?
#
loop_
_entity_poly.entity_id
_entity_poly.type
_entity_poly.pdbx_seq_one_letter_code
_entity_poly.pdbx_strand_id
1 'polypeptide(L)'
;MLKEEEAKKVAAAAKSAAERSPHAKESYDVAEFPALIEKYEKLNWKIISKPGGATVKPDDFYTLYGFHMVAVNGENTSERPMWTEKGGLDFEGRAKWDAWAAVKGMKPEKAKLEFVRAYYEFPVKALYTDTR
;
A
#
# COMPACT_ATOMS: atom_id res chain seq x y z
N MET A 1 -14.07 26.67 -7.76
CA MET A 1 -12.95 25.76 -8.09
C MET A 1 -12.20 25.27 -6.85
N LEU A 2 -11.73 26.13 -5.93
CA LEU A 2 -11.09 25.68 -4.66
C LEU A 2 -12.01 24.85 -3.74
N LYS A 3 -13.29 25.25 -3.57
CA LYS A 3 -14.29 24.49 -2.77
C LYS A 3 -14.61 23.09 -3.32
N GLU A 4 -14.39 22.86 -4.61
CA GLU A 4 -14.75 21.61 -5.29
C GLU A 4 -13.62 20.57 -5.16
N GLU A 5 -12.36 21.01 -5.17
CA GLU A 5 -11.22 20.17 -4.78
C GLU A 5 -11.22 19.85 -3.29
N GLU A 6 -11.57 20.81 -2.43
CA GLU A 6 -11.71 20.55 -0.99
C GLU A 6 -12.87 19.58 -0.72
N ALA A 7 -14.02 19.75 -1.38
CA ALA A 7 -15.14 18.80 -1.28
C ALA A 7 -14.77 17.41 -1.82
N LYS A 8 -13.98 17.31 -2.89
CA LYS A 8 -13.43 16.02 -3.36
C LYS A 8 -12.46 15.41 -2.36
N LYS A 9 -11.56 16.20 -1.75
CA LYS A 9 -10.64 15.74 -0.70
C LYS A 9 -11.38 15.28 0.55
N VAL A 10 -12.40 16.03 0.99
CA VAL A 10 -13.22 15.70 2.15
C VAL A 10 -14.12 14.50 1.84
N ALA A 11 -14.64 14.37 0.63
CA ALA A 11 -15.38 13.17 0.21
C ALA A 11 -14.47 11.94 0.02
N ALA A 12 -13.24 12.12 -0.43
CA ALA A 12 -12.22 11.06 -0.51
C ALA A 12 -11.76 10.64 0.90
N ALA A 13 -11.58 11.60 1.81
CA ALA A 13 -11.27 11.33 3.21
C ALA A 13 -12.45 10.68 3.95
N ALA A 14 -13.69 11.09 3.66
CA ALA A 14 -14.90 10.48 4.22
C ALA A 14 -15.18 9.08 3.66
N LYS A 15 -14.89 8.83 2.37
CA LYS A 15 -14.89 7.47 1.80
C LYS A 15 -13.78 6.60 2.39
N SER A 16 -12.58 7.14 2.54
CA SER A 16 -11.45 6.47 3.22
C SER A 16 -11.75 6.20 4.70
N ALA A 17 -12.56 7.03 5.36
CA ALA A 17 -13.02 6.82 6.73
C ALA A 17 -14.22 5.85 6.84
N ALA A 18 -15.06 5.72 5.81
CA ALA A 18 -16.15 4.74 5.75
C ALA A 18 -15.69 3.34 5.27
N GLU A 19 -14.56 3.28 4.54
CA GLU A 19 -13.86 2.04 4.19
C GLU A 19 -12.74 1.68 5.17
N ARG A 20 -12.57 2.46 6.24
CA ARG A 20 -11.58 2.24 7.29
C ARG A 20 -11.80 0.88 7.89
N SER A 21 -10.75 0.07 7.92
CA SER A 21 -10.87 -1.31 8.35
C SER A 21 -11.34 -1.40 9.81
N PRO A 22 -12.15 -2.42 10.17
CA PRO A 22 -12.64 -2.65 11.52
C PRO A 22 -11.50 -2.95 12.51
N HIS A 23 -10.26 -3.07 12.03
CA HIS A 23 -9.05 -3.25 12.82
C HIS A 23 -8.25 -1.97 13.05
N ALA A 24 -8.77 -0.80 12.66
CA ALA A 24 -8.16 0.49 12.98
C ALA A 24 -8.01 0.62 14.51
N LYS A 25 -6.77 0.83 14.97
CA LYS A 25 -6.45 0.99 16.39
C LYS A 25 -6.41 2.48 16.76
N GLU A 26 -6.74 2.80 18.01
CA GLU A 26 -6.62 4.18 18.53
C GLU A 26 -5.16 4.65 18.64
N SER A 27 -4.21 3.72 18.74
CA SER A 27 -2.77 4.00 18.73
C SER A 27 -2.00 2.95 17.93
N TYR A 28 -0.93 3.39 17.27
CA TYR A 28 -0.06 2.57 16.44
C TYR A 28 1.36 2.69 16.97
N ASP A 29 2.01 1.55 17.24
CA ASP A 29 3.38 1.52 17.75
C ASP A 29 4.37 1.00 16.70
N VAL A 30 5.52 1.67 16.61
CA VAL A 30 6.62 1.34 15.68
C VAL A 30 7.21 -0.04 15.98
N ALA A 31 7.12 -0.55 17.20
CA ALA A 31 7.59 -1.87 17.59
C ALA A 31 6.78 -3.02 16.95
N GLU A 32 5.55 -2.75 16.48
CA GLU A 32 4.75 -3.75 15.77
C GLU A 32 5.25 -4.00 14.34
N PHE A 33 5.99 -3.04 13.76
CA PHE A 33 6.50 -3.08 12.39
C PHE A 33 7.21 -4.40 12.00
N PRO A 34 8.23 -4.90 12.71
CA PRO A 34 8.92 -6.14 12.33
C PRO A 34 7.99 -7.36 12.33
N ALA A 35 7.06 -7.45 13.27
CA ALA A 35 6.09 -8.54 13.33
C ALA A 35 5.04 -8.43 12.21
N LEU A 36 4.69 -7.21 11.80
CA LEU A 36 3.77 -6.96 10.68
C LEU A 36 4.44 -7.18 9.32
N ILE A 37 5.76 -6.99 9.19
CA ILE A 37 6.53 -7.32 7.97
C ILE A 37 6.31 -8.79 7.59
N GLU A 38 6.53 -9.71 8.52
CA GLU A 38 6.37 -11.14 8.22
C GLU A 38 4.92 -11.54 7.94
N LYS A 39 3.96 -10.77 8.49
CA LYS A 39 2.53 -11.03 8.30
C LYS A 39 2.04 -10.48 6.98
N TYR A 40 2.40 -9.24 6.60
CA TYR A 40 1.93 -8.63 5.34
C TYR A 40 2.38 -9.44 4.13
N GLU A 41 3.58 -10.05 4.14
CA GLU A 41 4.02 -10.93 3.03
C GLU A 41 3.20 -12.22 2.93
N LYS A 42 2.70 -12.71 4.07
CA LYS A 42 1.84 -13.91 4.16
C LYS A 42 0.36 -13.61 3.96
N LEU A 43 -0.06 -12.35 4.02
CA LEU A 43 -1.44 -11.99 3.74
C LEU A 43 -1.77 -12.37 2.29
N ASN A 44 -2.90 -13.08 2.11
CA ASN A 44 -3.44 -13.36 0.79
C ASN A 44 -4.06 -12.09 0.22
N TRP A 45 -3.22 -11.21 -0.34
CA TRP A 45 -3.67 -10.02 -1.06
C TRP A 45 -4.59 -10.45 -2.20
N LYS A 46 -5.86 -10.06 -2.11
CA LYS A 46 -6.82 -10.40 -3.15
C LYS A 46 -6.40 -9.70 -4.43
N ILE A 47 -5.89 -10.48 -5.35
CA ILE A 47 -5.54 -10.00 -6.67
C ILE A 47 -6.86 -9.63 -7.36
N ILE A 48 -7.04 -8.35 -7.66
CA ILE A 48 -8.25 -7.84 -8.31
C ILE A 48 -8.21 -8.32 -9.76
N SER A 49 -9.20 -9.14 -10.12
CA SER A 49 -9.40 -9.57 -11.50
C SER A 49 -9.99 -8.41 -12.30
N LYS A 50 -9.20 -7.83 -13.21
CA LYS A 50 -9.71 -6.89 -14.21
C LYS A 50 -10.37 -7.65 -15.37
N PRO A 51 -11.34 -7.04 -16.08
CA PRO A 51 -11.91 -7.64 -17.28
C PRO A 51 -10.78 -7.96 -18.28
N GLY A 52 -10.73 -9.21 -18.75
CA GLY A 52 -9.61 -9.74 -19.54
C GLY A 52 -8.71 -10.74 -18.80
N GLY A 53 -9.05 -11.13 -17.57
CA GLY A 53 -8.33 -12.19 -16.83
C GLY A 53 -6.99 -11.74 -16.25
N ALA A 54 -6.67 -10.45 -16.35
CA ALA A 54 -5.50 -9.86 -15.71
C ALA A 54 -5.75 -9.70 -14.21
N THR A 55 -4.91 -10.34 -13.41
CA THR A 55 -4.98 -10.28 -11.96
C THR A 55 -3.90 -9.30 -11.48
N VAL A 56 -4.31 -8.17 -10.91
CA VAL A 56 -3.40 -7.16 -10.32
C VAL A 56 -3.57 -7.02 -8.81
N LYS A 57 -2.48 -6.79 -8.08
CA LYS A 57 -2.57 -6.49 -6.65
C LYS A 57 -3.19 -5.09 -6.44
N PRO A 58 -3.89 -4.83 -5.33
CA PRO A 58 -4.41 -3.50 -5.01
C PRO A 58 -3.29 -2.45 -4.86
N ASP A 59 -3.56 -1.18 -5.15
CA ASP A 59 -2.58 -0.10 -5.00
C ASP A 59 -2.10 0.06 -3.55
N ASP A 60 -2.98 -0.17 -2.58
CA ASP A 60 -2.66 -0.13 -1.14
C ASP A 60 -1.57 -1.15 -0.74
N PHE A 61 -1.48 -2.29 -1.43
CA PHE A 61 -0.38 -3.25 -1.22
C PHE A 61 0.97 -2.63 -1.60
N TYR A 62 1.01 -1.94 -2.74
CA TYR A 62 2.24 -1.29 -3.20
C TYR A 62 2.63 -0.13 -2.28
N THR A 63 1.65 0.61 -1.75
CA THR A 63 1.90 1.66 -0.74
C THR A 63 2.58 1.10 0.52
N LEU A 64 2.10 -0.03 1.04
CA LEU A 64 2.74 -0.72 2.17
C LEU A 64 4.15 -1.18 1.82
N TYR A 65 4.35 -1.72 0.62
CA TYR A 65 5.67 -2.09 0.12
C TYR A 65 6.61 -0.86 0.08
N GLY A 66 6.14 0.30 -0.38
CA GLY A 66 6.92 1.53 -0.38
C GLY A 66 7.39 1.93 1.01
N PHE A 67 6.49 1.93 2.02
CA PHE A 67 6.86 2.23 3.40
C PHE A 67 7.85 1.21 3.99
N HIS A 68 7.64 -0.08 3.70
CA HIS A 68 8.57 -1.14 4.10
C HIS A 68 9.97 -0.89 3.53
N MET A 69 10.06 -0.61 2.22
CA MET A 69 11.33 -0.34 1.56
C MET A 69 12.04 0.89 2.11
N VAL A 70 11.33 1.99 2.42
CA VAL A 70 11.96 3.16 3.06
C VAL A 70 12.40 2.87 4.50
N ALA A 71 11.63 2.08 5.23
CA ALA A 71 11.97 1.73 6.61
C ALA A 71 13.20 0.81 6.72
N VAL A 72 13.46 -0.02 5.71
CA VAL A 72 14.57 -1.01 5.70
C VAL A 72 15.75 -0.54 4.84
N ASN A 73 15.48 -0.15 3.59
CA ASN A 73 16.50 0.20 2.60
C ASN A 73 16.70 1.72 2.48
N GLY A 74 15.78 2.54 2.99
CA GLY A 74 15.85 3.99 2.87
C GLY A 74 15.38 4.50 1.51
N GLU A 75 16.05 5.52 0.98
CA GLU A 75 15.63 6.17 -0.26
C GLU A 75 15.81 5.27 -1.49
N ASN A 76 14.84 5.32 -2.41
CA ASN A 76 14.95 4.64 -3.68
C ASN A 76 15.97 5.35 -4.60
N THR A 77 17.09 4.69 -4.85
CA THR A 77 18.11 5.11 -5.83
C THR A 77 18.15 4.20 -7.06
N SER A 78 17.28 3.20 -7.12
CA SER A 78 17.21 2.25 -8.23
C SER A 78 16.46 2.83 -9.43
N GLU A 79 16.75 2.33 -10.62
CA GLU A 79 16.02 2.69 -11.84
C GLU A 79 14.67 1.96 -11.92
N ARG A 80 13.68 2.60 -12.55
CA ARG A 80 12.35 2.01 -12.72
C ARG A 80 12.44 0.80 -13.66
N PRO A 81 12.04 -0.41 -13.23
CA PRO A 81 12.15 -1.60 -14.06
C PRO A 81 11.23 -1.48 -15.29
N MET A 82 11.78 -1.72 -16.48
CA MET A 82 11.02 -1.66 -17.72
C MET A 82 10.55 -3.06 -18.18
N TRP A 83 11.43 -4.06 -18.05
CA TRP A 83 11.25 -5.42 -18.55
C TRP A 83 11.52 -6.42 -17.44
N THR A 84 10.74 -7.50 -17.40
CA THR A 84 11.04 -8.68 -16.58
C THR A 84 12.21 -9.43 -17.21
N GLU A 85 12.94 -10.21 -16.42
CA GLU A 85 14.02 -11.09 -16.90
C GLU A 85 13.56 -12.08 -17.99
N LYS A 86 12.25 -12.35 -18.06
CA LYS A 86 11.62 -13.23 -19.05
C LYS A 86 11.14 -12.49 -20.32
N GLY A 87 11.49 -11.22 -20.48
CA GLY A 87 11.17 -10.43 -21.68
C GLY A 87 9.73 -9.88 -21.73
N GLY A 88 8.94 -10.01 -20.66
CA GLY A 88 7.62 -9.40 -20.54
C GLY A 88 7.66 -8.01 -19.88
N LEU A 89 6.62 -7.19 -20.09
CA LEU A 89 6.49 -5.89 -19.44
C LEU A 89 6.30 -6.06 -17.92
N ASP A 90 7.16 -5.46 -17.10
CA ASP A 90 7.11 -5.64 -15.65
C ASP A 90 6.14 -4.67 -14.97
N PHE A 91 4.86 -5.02 -14.94
CA PHE A 91 3.86 -4.19 -14.25
C PHE A 91 4.01 -4.22 -12.72
N GLU A 92 4.40 -5.35 -12.16
CA GLU A 92 4.50 -5.51 -10.70
C GLU A 92 5.74 -4.79 -10.15
N GLY A 93 6.89 -4.97 -10.78
CA GLY A 93 8.12 -4.26 -10.42
C GLY A 93 7.97 -2.76 -10.58
N ARG A 94 7.27 -2.29 -11.62
CA ARG A 94 6.95 -0.85 -11.78
C ARG A 94 6.09 -0.34 -10.65
N ALA A 95 5.00 -1.02 -10.31
CA ALA A 95 4.09 -0.58 -9.26
C ALA A 95 4.80 -0.53 -7.89
N LYS A 96 5.65 -1.53 -7.59
CA LYS A 96 6.52 -1.53 -6.40
C LYS A 96 7.49 -0.35 -6.40
N TRP A 97 8.16 -0.12 -7.53
CA TRP A 97 9.12 0.97 -7.67
C TRP A 97 8.45 2.33 -7.55
N ASP A 98 7.30 2.52 -8.21
CA ASP A 98 6.51 3.75 -8.20
C ASP A 98 6.05 4.08 -6.77
N ALA A 99 5.57 3.08 -6.03
CA ALA A 99 5.17 3.27 -4.64
C ALA A 99 6.36 3.58 -3.72
N TRP A 100 7.52 2.94 -3.91
CA TRP A 100 8.73 3.28 -3.16
C TRP A 100 9.25 4.69 -3.52
N ALA A 101 9.18 5.08 -4.79
CA ALA A 101 9.54 6.42 -5.24
C ALA A 101 8.58 7.49 -4.69
N ALA A 102 7.29 7.17 -4.53
CA ALA A 102 6.29 8.10 -4.01
C ALA A 102 6.53 8.50 -2.54
N VAL A 103 7.21 7.64 -1.76
CA VAL A 103 7.54 7.89 -0.35
C VAL A 103 8.99 8.37 -0.14
N LYS A 104 9.65 8.80 -1.22
CA LYS A 104 11.03 9.33 -1.18
C LYS A 104 11.12 10.55 -0.25
N GLY A 105 12.18 10.59 0.57
CA GLY A 105 12.41 11.66 1.55
C GLY A 105 11.67 11.47 2.88
N MET A 106 10.92 10.38 3.05
CA MET A 106 10.32 10.03 4.33
C MET A 106 11.39 9.45 5.28
N LYS A 107 11.35 9.86 6.55
CA LYS A 107 12.24 9.30 7.59
C LYS A 107 11.85 7.84 7.88
N PRO A 108 12.81 6.95 8.18
CA PRO A 108 12.53 5.53 8.41
C PRO A 108 11.57 5.31 9.59
N GLU A 109 11.68 6.10 10.66
CA GLU A 109 10.77 6.02 11.81
C GLU A 109 9.33 6.38 11.45
N LYS A 110 9.14 7.42 10.62
CA LYS A 110 7.82 7.81 10.12
C LYS A 110 7.25 6.76 9.18
N ALA A 111 8.09 6.18 8.32
CA ALA A 111 7.67 5.12 7.39
C ALA A 111 7.17 3.87 8.15
N LYS A 112 7.83 3.48 9.24
CA LYS A 112 7.37 2.38 10.09
C LYS A 112 6.01 2.66 10.72
N LEU A 113 5.80 3.87 11.24
CA LEU A 113 4.53 4.25 11.84
C LEU A 113 3.40 4.30 10.80
N GLU A 114 3.65 4.93 9.64
CA GLU A 114 2.71 4.96 8.52
C GLU A 114 2.42 3.56 7.97
N PHE A 115 3.39 2.65 7.96
CA PHE A 115 3.17 1.24 7.61
C PHE A 115 2.23 0.55 8.59
N VAL A 116 2.48 0.68 9.90
CA VAL A 116 1.62 0.09 10.93
C VAL A 116 0.20 0.65 10.82
N ARG A 117 0.07 1.98 10.64
CA ARG A 117 -1.23 2.62 10.42
C ARG A 117 -1.91 2.09 9.16
N ALA A 118 -1.24 2.10 8.02
CA ALA A 118 -1.79 1.64 6.74
C ALA A 118 -2.16 0.15 6.76
N TYR A 119 -1.42 -0.67 7.50
CA TYR A 119 -1.71 -2.09 7.68
C TYR A 119 -3.02 -2.31 8.46
N TYR A 120 -3.26 -1.54 9.52
CA TYR A 120 -4.47 -1.64 10.33
C TYR A 120 -5.67 -0.90 9.74
N GLU A 121 -5.47 0.23 9.06
CA GLU A 121 -6.52 1.01 8.39
C GLU A 121 -6.90 0.47 7.01
N PHE A 122 -6.24 -0.60 6.57
CA PHE A 122 -6.35 -1.17 5.25
C PHE A 122 -7.80 -1.47 4.81
N PRO A 123 -8.27 -1.03 3.63
CA PRO A 123 -9.67 -1.17 3.26
C PRO A 123 -10.15 -2.62 3.30
N VAL A 124 -11.29 -2.86 3.95
CA VAL A 124 -11.88 -4.21 4.13
C VAL A 124 -12.05 -4.95 2.81
N LYS A 125 -12.30 -4.24 1.71
CA LYS A 125 -12.41 -4.80 0.35
C LYS A 125 -11.16 -5.56 -0.11
N ALA A 126 -10.02 -5.25 0.48
CA ALA A 126 -8.77 -5.88 0.13
C ALA A 126 -8.37 -6.98 1.15
N LEU A 127 -9.07 -7.10 2.28
CA LEU A 127 -9.12 -8.32 3.08
C LEU A 127 -10.11 -9.30 2.46
N TYR A 128 -9.70 -10.56 2.31
CA TYR A 128 -10.59 -11.59 1.79
C TYR A 128 -11.72 -11.89 2.78
N THR A 129 -12.96 -11.54 2.42
CA THR A 129 -14.15 -12.12 3.04
C THR A 129 -14.65 -13.26 2.15
N ASP A 130 -14.49 -14.51 2.62
CA ASP A 130 -15.20 -15.65 2.04
C ASP A 130 -16.69 -15.45 2.35
N THR A 131 -17.47 -15.03 1.37
CA THR A 131 -18.93 -14.94 1.51
C THR A 131 -19.60 -16.05 0.70
N ARG A 132 -19.01 -17.25 0.67
CA ARG A 132 -19.65 -18.43 0.10
C ARG A 132 -20.63 -19.07 1.08
#